data_AF-A0A395JGT3-F1
#
_entry.id   AF-A0A395JGT3-F1
#
_cell.length_a   1.000
_cell.length_b   1.000
_cell.length_c   1.000
_cell.angle_alpha   90.00
_cell.angle_beta   90.00
_cell.angle_gamma   90.00
#
_symmetry.space_group_name_H-M   'P 1'
#
loop_
_entity.id
_entity.type
_entity.pdbx_description
1 polymer ?
#
loop_
_entity_poly.entity_id
_entity_poly.type
_entity_poly.pdbx_seq_one_letter_code
_entity_poly.pdbx_strand_id
1 'polypeptide(L)'
;MNDIPNAAADIIQRIMQTAKAAVPDSLSDDLRKNIKAAIQDVISDLDVVTREELDVQKAVLAKTRAKVDEMESIITDLEKRLKL
;
A
#
# COMPACT_ATOMS: atom_id res chain seq x y z
N MET A 1 -13.32 9.64 -8.46
CA MET A 1 -13.14 8.45 -7.61
C MET A 1 -11.72 8.47 -7.03
N ASN A 2 -11.36 9.55 -6.33
CA ASN A 2 -10.06 9.71 -5.70
C ASN A 2 -10.38 9.95 -4.23
N ASP A 3 -10.29 8.92 -3.40
CA ASP A 3 -10.13 9.01 -1.95
C ASP A 3 -10.02 7.57 -1.41
N ILE A 4 -8.91 6.91 -1.76
CA ILE A 4 -8.39 5.88 -0.85
C ILE A 4 -7.61 6.70 0.17
N PRO A 5 -8.02 6.69 1.46
CA PRO A 5 -7.35 7.47 2.50
C PRO A 5 -5.87 7.12 2.51
N ASN A 6 -5.04 8.06 2.96
CA ASN A 6 -3.60 7.90 3.06
C ASN A 6 -3.23 6.89 4.17
N ALA A 7 -3.67 5.65 4.04
CA ALA A 7 -3.59 4.61 5.05
C ALA A 7 -2.14 4.35 5.46
N ALA A 8 -1.20 4.45 4.51
CA ALA A 8 0.23 4.35 4.80
C ALA A 8 0.71 5.50 5.70
N ALA A 9 0.43 6.77 5.38
CA ALA A 9 0.82 7.87 6.26
C ALA A 9 0.08 7.85 7.60
N ASP A 10 -1.18 7.41 7.61
CA ASP A 10 -1.97 7.26 8.84
C ASP A 10 -1.36 6.20 9.76
N ILE A 11 -0.90 5.08 9.19
CA ILE A 11 -0.17 4.03 9.91
C ILE A 11 1.16 4.55 10.45
N ILE A 12 1.93 5.27 9.62
CA ILE A 12 3.22 5.87 10.02
C ILE A 12 3.01 6.89 11.16
N GLN A 13 1.98 7.73 11.06
CA GLN A 13 1.64 8.72 12.08
C GLN A 13 1.20 8.05 13.40
N ARG A 14 0.45 6.95 13.31
CA ARG A 14 0.09 6.13 14.48
C ARG A 14 1.30 5.47 15.12
N ILE A 15 2.21 4.89 14.33
CA ILE A 15 3.46 4.31 14.85
C ILE A 15 4.29 5.39 15.56
N MET A 16 4.42 6.57 14.96
CA MET A 16 5.11 7.70 15.59
C MET A 16 4.44 8.15 16.89
N GLN A 17 3.11 8.17 16.97
CA GLN A 17 2.38 8.52 18.21
C GLN A 17 2.58 7.46 19.30
N THR A 18 2.44 6.18 18.96
CA THR A 18 2.64 5.07 19.91
C THR A 18 4.08 5.04 20.41
N ALA A 19 5.05 5.26 19.52
CA ALA A 19 6.45 5.31 19.90
C ALA A 19 6.74 6.51 20.82
N LYS A 20 6.16 7.69 20.56
CA LYS A 20 6.26 8.83 21.47
C LYS A 20 5.64 8.55 22.84
N ALA A 21 4.50 7.87 22.89
CA ALA A 21 3.84 7.49 24.13
C ALA A 21 4.60 6.42 24.93
N ALA A 22 5.40 5.60 24.26
CA ALA A 22 6.26 4.59 24.88
C ALA A 22 7.59 5.16 25.42
N VAL A 23 7.99 6.36 25.00
CA VAL A 23 9.22 7.02 25.46
C VAL A 23 8.92 7.84 26.73
N PRO A 24 9.54 7.53 27.88
CA PRO A 24 9.30 8.25 29.13
C PRO A 24 9.67 9.72 29.05
N ASP A 25 8.93 10.57 29.75
CA ASP A 25 9.19 12.01 29.70
C ASP A 25 10.50 12.44 30.40
N SER A 26 11.07 11.56 31.21
CA SER A 26 12.34 11.75 31.92
C SER A 26 13.58 11.59 31.04
N LEU A 27 13.43 11.18 29.77
CA LEU A 27 14.55 11.06 28.84
C LEU A 27 15.02 12.42 28.34
N SER A 28 16.35 12.60 28.22
CA SER A 28 16.94 13.81 27.66
C SER A 28 16.53 14.03 26.20
N ASP A 29 16.43 15.29 25.80
CA ASP A 29 16.01 15.68 24.45
C ASP A 29 16.88 15.07 23.35
N ASP A 30 18.19 14.92 23.59
CA ASP A 30 19.11 14.32 22.64
C ASP A 30 18.83 12.82 22.46
N LEU A 31 18.53 12.10 23.54
CA LEU A 31 18.18 10.68 23.47
C LEU A 31 16.81 10.49 22.79
N ARG A 32 15.85 11.38 23.04
CA ARG A 32 14.55 11.38 22.33
C ARG A 32 14.71 11.61 20.83
N LYS A 33 15.59 12.54 20.42
CA LYS A 33 15.91 12.79 19.01
C LYS A 33 16.52 11.55 18.35
N ASN A 34 17.47 10.90 19.01
CA ASN A 34 18.11 9.69 18.50
C ASN A 34 17.11 8.53 18.36
N ILE A 35 16.24 8.33 19.34
CA ILE A 35 15.17 7.31 19.28
C ILE A 35 14.21 7.59 18.12
N LYS A 36 13.79 8.85 17.95
CA LYS A 36 12.92 9.26 16.85
C LYS A 36 13.57 9.00 15.48
N ALA A 37 14.85 9.34 15.34
CA ALA A 37 15.61 9.10 14.11
C ALA A 37 15.69 7.60 13.80
N ALA A 38 15.98 6.76 14.79
CA ALA A 38 16.02 5.30 14.63
C ALA A 38 14.66 4.72 14.20
N ILE A 39 13.55 5.20 14.77
CA ILE A 39 12.20 4.77 14.35
C ILE A 39 11.90 5.21 12.92
N GLN A 40 12.31 6.42 12.54
CA GLN A 40 12.14 6.91 11.17
C GLN A 40 12.95 6.11 10.15
N ASP A 41 14.17 5.69 10.52
CA ASP A 41 15.01 4.82 9.71
C ASP A 41 14.35 3.45 9.49
N VAL A 42 13.89 2.82 10.57
CA VAL A 42 13.18 1.53 10.51
C VAL A 42 11.89 1.61 9.69
N ILE A 43 11.13 2.70 9.80
CA ILE A 43 9.93 2.90 8.97
C ILE A 43 10.28 3.12 7.49
N SER A 44 11.41 3.76 7.20
CA SER A 44 11.91 3.94 5.84
C SER A 44 12.41 2.62 5.22
N ASP A 45 12.88 1.70 6.06
CA ASP A 45 13.31 0.35 5.66
C ASP A 45 12.14 -0.64 5.52
N LEU A 46 10.97 -0.33 6.08
CA LEU A 46 9.75 -1.08 5.76
C LEU A 46 9.43 -0.84 4.28
N ASP A 47 9.16 -1.91 3.55
CA ASP A 47 8.78 -1.89 2.13
C ASP A 47 7.38 -1.27 1.95
N VAL A 48 7.30 0.05 2.20
CA VAL A 48 6.07 0.83 2.12
C VAL A 48 5.80 1.08 0.65
N VAL A 49 4.89 0.29 0.08
CA VAL A 49 4.38 0.51 -1.27
C VAL A 49 3.82 1.92 -1.36
N THR A 50 4.41 2.73 -2.24
CA THR A 50 3.99 4.10 -2.44
C THR A 50 2.58 4.13 -3.03
N ARG A 51 1.86 5.23 -2.82
CA ARG A 51 0.53 5.40 -3.42
C ARG A 51 0.58 5.28 -4.95
N GLU A 52 1.65 5.78 -5.55
CA GLU A 52 1.88 5.72 -6.99
C GLU A 52 2.02 4.27 -7.48
N GLU A 53 2.84 3.45 -6.81
CA GLU A 53 2.99 2.03 -7.14
C GLU A 53 1.68 1.26 -6.95
N LEU A 54 0.92 1.56 -5.89
CA LEU A 54 -0.39 0.95 -5.68
C LEU A 54 -1.38 1.31 -6.80
N ASP A 55 -1.38 2.55 -7.26
CA ASP A 55 -2.26 2.99 -8.34
C ASP A 55 -1.85 2.38 -9.69
N VAL A 56 -0.55 2.21 -9.95
CA VAL A 56 -0.04 1.45 -11.10
C VAL A 56 -0.51 0.00 -11.03
N GLN A 57 -0.39 -0.66 -9.87
CA GLN A 57 -0.84 -2.05 -9.70
C GLN A 57 -2.35 -2.20 -9.93
N LYS A 58 -3.17 -1.26 -9.47
CA LYS A 58 -4.61 -1.25 -9.76
C LYS A 58 -4.88 -1.12 -11.25
N ALA A 59 -4.16 -0.25 -11.95
CA ALA A 59 -4.30 -0.08 -13.39
C ALA A 59 -3.92 -1.36 -14.15
N VAL A 60 -2.83 -2.02 -13.75
CA VAL A 60 -2.44 -3.33 -14.29
C VAL A 60 -3.52 -4.37 -14.03
N LEU A 61 -4.05 -4.46 -12.80
CA LEU A 61 -5.11 -5.40 -12.45
C LEU A 61 -6.40 -5.16 -13.26
N ALA A 62 -6.81 -3.90 -13.42
CA ALA A 62 -7.96 -3.53 -14.22
C ALA A 62 -7.79 -3.94 -15.69
N LYS A 63 -6.59 -3.72 -16.25
CA LYS A 63 -6.24 -4.16 -17.62
C LYS A 63 -6.27 -5.68 -17.75
N THR A 64 -5.76 -6.40 -16.76
CA THR A 64 -5.78 -7.87 -16.75
C THR A 64 -7.21 -8.40 -16.71
N ARG A 65 -8.09 -7.81 -15.88
CA ARG A 65 -9.51 -8.18 -15.84
C ARG A 65 -10.19 -7.98 -17.20
N ALA A 66 -10.00 -6.82 -17.81
CA ALA A 66 -10.57 -6.55 -19.13
C ALA A 66 -10.11 -7.57 -20.20
N LYS A 67 -8.84 -7.99 -20.14
CA LYS A 67 -8.32 -9.04 -21.03
C LYS A 67 -8.91 -10.42 -20.75
N VAL A 68 -9.13 -10.76 -19.48
CA VAL A 68 -9.81 -12.02 -19.11
C VAL A 68 -11.23 -12.02 -19.65
N ASP A 69 -11.99 -10.94 -19.46
CA ASP A 69 -13.36 -10.82 -19.96
C ASP A 69 -13.43 -10.95 -21.49
N GLU A 70 -12.47 -10.36 -22.21
CA GLU A 70 -12.34 -10.50 -23.66
C GLU A 70 -12.06 -11.95 -24.07
N MET A 71 -11.14 -12.63 -23.38
CA MET A 71 -10.83 -14.04 -23.65
C MET A 71 -12.02 -14.95 -23.36
N GLU A 72 -12.75 -14.72 -22.28
CA GLU A 72 -13.99 -15.46 -21.96
C GLU A 72 -15.05 -15.27 -23.06
N SER A 73 -15.18 -14.05 -23.59
CA SER A 73 -16.08 -13.76 -24.71
C SER A 73 -15.68 -14.53 -25.98
N ILE A 74 -14.39 -14.53 -26.31
CA ILE A 74 -13.86 -15.27 -27.47
C ILE A 74 -14.09 -16.78 -27.30
N ILE A 75 -13.83 -17.33 -26.12
CA ILE A 75 -14.06 -18.75 -25.83
C ILE A 75 -15.55 -19.08 -26.00
N THR A 76 -16.44 -18.26 -25.44
CA THR A 76 -17.89 -18.44 -25.57
C THR A 76 -18.35 -18.43 -27.03
N ASP A 77 -17.80 -17.56 -27.87
CA ASP A 77 -18.11 -17.53 -29.31
C ASP A 77 -17.61 -18.79 -30.02
N LEU A 78 -16.40 -19.24 -29.69
CA LEU A 78 -15.83 -20.47 -30.24
C LEU A 78 -16.64 -21.71 -29.84
N GLU A 79 -17.05 -21.81 -28.57
CA GLU A 79 -17.91 -22.90 -28.08
C GLU A 79 -19.23 -22.94 -28.86
N LYS A 80 -19.89 -21.79 -29.05
CA LYS A 80 -21.11 -21.68 -29.87
C LYS A 80 -20.89 -22.13 -31.32
N ARG A 81 -19.78 -21.74 -31.93
CA ARG A 81 -19.44 -22.11 -33.31
C ARG A 81 -19.15 -23.60 -33.45
N LEU A 82 -18.55 -24.20 -32.41
CA LEU A 82 -18.25 -25.63 -32.34
C LEU A 82 -19.45 -26.47 -31.89
N LYS A 83 -20.56 -25.83 -31.48
CA LYS A 83 -21.75 -26.48 -30.90
C LYS A 83 -21.42 -27.33 -29.65
N LEU A 84 -20.44 -26.88 -28.88
CA LEU A 84 -20.16 -27.41 -27.55
C LEU A 84 -21.12 -26.82 -26.52
#